data_AF-A0A951B1F2-F1
#
_entry.id   AF-A0A951B1F2-F1
#
_cell.length_a   1.000
_cell.length_b   1.000
_cell.length_c   1.000
_cell.angle_alpha   90.00
_cell.angle_beta   90.00
_cell.angle_gamma   90.00
#
_symmetry.space_group_name_H-M   'P 1'
#
loop_
_entity.id
_entity.type
_entity.pdbx_description
1 polymer ?
#
loop_
_entity_poly.entity_id
_entity_poly.type
_entity_poly.pdbx_seq_one_letter_code
_entity_poly.pdbx_strand_id
1 'polypeptide(L)'
;KIVRWPAWFAANGLVAPEPNGPRFDRSFLSLSAAADDLGVALESTRLAERELATGRLVAPLAGIAADVVYTGHWLVCPRAKRYSRPIVLFLAWLARELGIDIGDTMRPRAASGHEHVLSSTE
;
A
#
# COMPACT_ATOMS: atom_id res chain seq x y z
N LYS A 1 4.07 0.30 10.26
CA LYS A 1 3.79 1.55 9.52
C LYS A 1 4.87 1.76 8.47
N ILE A 2 4.50 1.91 7.19
CA ILE A 2 5.47 1.96 6.08
C ILE A 2 6.19 3.31 6.03
N VAL A 3 5.48 4.40 6.31
CA VAL A 3 6.07 5.73 6.49
C VAL A 3 6.11 6.09 7.97
N ARG A 4 7.24 6.62 8.42
CA ARG A 4 7.47 7.12 9.79
C ARG A 4 7.85 8.60 9.72
N TRP A 5 7.71 9.32 10.83
CA TRP A 5 8.05 10.74 10.93
C TRP A 5 9.41 11.10 10.32
N PRO A 6 10.53 10.37 10.59
CA PRO A 6 11.82 10.72 9.97
C PRO A 6 11.81 10.68 8.44
N ALA A 7 11.11 9.71 7.85
CA ALA A 7 10.99 9.61 6.40
C ALA A 7 10.14 10.76 5.82
N TRP A 8 9.09 11.18 6.52
CA TRP A 8 8.27 12.32 6.11
C TRP A 8 9.02 13.65 6.22
N PHE A 9 9.78 13.87 7.30
CA PHE A 9 10.63 15.07 7.44
C PHE A 9 11.69 15.12 6.33
N ALA A 10 12.37 13.99 6.08
CA ALA A 10 13.35 13.90 5.00
C ALA A 10 12.74 14.19 3.62
N ALA A 11 11.54 13.66 3.34
CA ALA A 11 10.81 13.92 2.09
C ALA A 11 10.43 15.40 1.91
N ASN A 12 10.38 16.16 3.00
CA ASN A 12 10.10 17.59 3.02
C ASN A 12 11.36 18.45 3.18
N GLY A 13 12.56 17.87 3.07
CA GLY A 13 13.83 18.60 3.20
C GLY A 13 14.11 19.11 4.61
N LEU A 14 13.50 18.50 5.63
CA LEU A 14 13.60 18.90 7.03
C LEU A 14 14.37 17.87 7.86
N VAL A 15 15.01 18.34 8.93
CA VAL A 15 15.62 17.47 9.94
C VAL A 15 14.53 17.00 10.90
N ALA A 16 14.43 15.68 11.08
CA ALA A 16 13.47 15.10 12.00
C ALA A 16 13.89 15.37 13.46
N PRO A 17 12.97 15.85 14.32
CA PRO A 17 13.23 15.90 15.76
C PRO A 17 13.25 14.49 16.35
N GLU A 18 13.77 14.38 17.58
CA GLU A 18 13.69 13.13 18.34
C GLU A 18 12.22 12.73 18.54
N PRO A 19 11.84 11.48 18.25
CA PRO A 19 10.45 11.04 18.36
C PRO A 19 9.93 11.16 19.79
N ASN A 20 8.97 12.06 20.01
CA ASN A 20 8.26 12.22 21.27
C ASN A 20 6.79 11.76 21.11
N GLY A 21 6.23 11.15 22.16
CA GLY A 21 4.82 10.77 22.22
C GLY A 21 4.51 9.28 22.00
N PRO A 22 3.22 8.92 22.05
CA PRO A 22 2.76 7.53 22.00
C PRO A 22 3.01 6.88 20.63
N ARG A 23 3.20 5.56 20.65
CA ARG A 23 3.39 4.76 19.45
C ARG A 23 2.23 3.79 19.30
N PHE A 24 1.65 3.79 18.11
CA PHE A 24 0.54 2.91 17.76
C PHE A 24 0.98 1.92 16.70
N ASP A 25 0.59 0.66 16.88
CA ASP A 25 0.76 -0.42 15.92
C ASP A 25 -0.34 -0.43 14.85
N ARG A 26 -1.52 0.14 15.17
CA ARG A 26 -2.68 0.26 14.27
C ARG A 26 -2.96 1.72 13.92
N SER A 27 -3.17 1.98 12.63
CA SER A 27 -3.48 3.33 12.11
C SER A 27 -4.79 3.92 12.65
N PHE A 28 -5.79 3.10 13.02
CA PHE A 28 -7.02 3.65 13.56
C PHE A 28 -6.82 4.25 14.97
N LEU A 29 -5.88 3.71 15.76
CA LEU A 29 -5.62 4.22 17.12
C LEU A 29 -4.92 5.58 17.08
N SER A 30 -3.98 5.79 16.16
CA SER A 30 -3.35 7.09 15.95
C SER A 30 -4.34 8.14 15.43
N LEU A 31 -5.24 7.76 14.52
CA LEU A 31 -6.31 8.64 14.04
C LEU A 31 -7.30 9.00 15.15
N SER A 32 -7.74 8.03 15.95
CA SER A 32 -8.61 8.28 17.10
C SER A 32 -7.95 9.22 18.11
N ALA A 33 -6.68 8.98 18.47
CA ALA A 33 -5.97 9.86 19.39
C ALA A 33 -5.88 11.32 18.88
N ALA A 34 -5.61 11.51 17.58
CA ALA A 34 -5.60 12.85 16.99
C ALA A 34 -7.01 13.48 16.98
N ALA A 35 -8.05 12.69 16.70
CA ALA A 35 -9.43 13.15 16.66
C ALA A 35 -10.04 13.40 18.06
N ASP A 36 -9.36 12.95 19.11
CA ASP A 36 -9.68 13.19 20.52
C ASP A 36 -8.70 14.22 21.13
N ASP A 37 -8.14 15.10 20.29
CA ASP A 37 -7.29 16.24 20.67
C ASP A 37 -5.96 15.89 21.37
N LEU A 38 -5.45 14.67 21.21
CA LEU A 38 -4.17 14.24 21.81
C LEU A 38 -2.94 14.54 20.95
N GLY A 39 -3.09 15.26 19.84
CA GLY A 39 -1.99 15.74 19.01
C GLY A 39 -2.18 15.51 17.50
N VAL A 40 -1.07 15.33 16.78
CA VAL A 40 -1.04 15.19 15.32
C VAL A 40 -0.65 13.76 14.92
N ALA A 41 -1.40 13.18 13.99
CA ALA A 41 -1.10 11.87 13.42
C ALA A 41 -0.60 12.00 11.96
N LEU A 42 0.50 11.33 11.66
CA LEU A 42 0.96 11.12 10.28
C LEU A 42 0.37 9.82 9.73
N GLU A 43 -0.66 9.89 8.89
CA GLU A 43 -1.38 8.72 8.37
C GLU A 43 -1.79 8.87 6.89
N SER A 44 -2.26 7.77 6.31
CA SER A 44 -2.86 7.79 4.97
C SER A 44 -4.16 8.60 4.96
N THR A 45 -4.29 9.51 4.00
CA THR A 45 -5.54 10.24 3.73
C THR A 45 -6.72 9.32 3.50
N ARG A 46 -6.50 8.14 2.90
CA ARG A 46 -7.54 7.12 2.69
C ARG A 46 -8.08 6.54 4.00
N LEU A 47 -7.23 6.37 5.01
CA LEU A 47 -7.67 5.88 6.33
C LEU A 47 -8.33 6.99 7.15
N ALA A 48 -7.92 8.24 6.94
CA ALA A 48 -8.48 9.41 7.60
C ALA A 48 -9.77 9.94 6.94
N GLU A 49 -10.17 9.40 5.78
CA GLU A 49 -11.23 9.93 4.92
C GLU A 49 -12.51 10.27 5.69
N ARG A 50 -12.99 9.35 6.54
CA ARG A 50 -14.19 9.56 7.36
C ARG A 50 -14.04 10.75 8.31
N GLU A 51 -12.93 10.82 9.04
CA GLU A 51 -12.73 11.86 10.05
C GLU A 51 -12.46 13.23 9.41
N LEU A 52 -11.85 13.26 8.23
CA LEU A 52 -11.70 14.46 7.41
C LEU A 52 -13.06 14.93 6.87
N ALA A 53 -13.88 14.02 6.37
CA ALA A 53 -15.21 14.34 5.83
C ALA A 53 -16.18 14.86 6.91
N THR A 54 -16.07 14.36 8.15
CA THR A 54 -16.88 14.84 9.28
C THR A 54 -16.32 16.09 9.95
N GLY A 55 -15.12 16.54 9.56
CA GLY A 55 -14.44 17.68 10.18
C GLY A 55 -13.86 17.40 11.57
N ARG A 56 -13.84 16.14 12.01
CA ARG A 56 -13.18 15.72 13.26
C ARG A 56 -11.66 15.79 13.15
N LEU A 57 -11.13 15.61 11.94
CA LEU A 57 -9.73 15.86 11.62
C LEU A 57 -9.64 16.89 10.50
N VAL A 58 -8.51 17.57 10.47
CA VAL A 58 -8.09 18.43 9.36
C VAL A 58 -6.72 17.96 8.85
N ALA A 59 -6.41 18.28 7.60
CA ALA A 59 -5.09 18.04 7.01
C ALA A 59 -4.34 19.38 6.91
N PRO A 60 -3.66 19.83 7.98
CA PRO A 60 -3.16 21.21 8.08
C PRO A 60 -2.03 21.54 7.10
N LEU A 61 -1.38 20.52 6.53
CA LEU A 61 -0.26 20.66 5.60
C LEU A 61 -0.62 20.27 4.16
N ALA A 62 -1.89 20.04 3.87
CA ALA A 62 -2.35 19.71 2.52
C ALA A 62 -2.00 20.84 1.54
N GLY A 63 -1.32 20.51 0.44
CA GLY A 63 -0.85 21.47 -0.56
C GLY A 63 0.37 22.29 -0.14
N ILE A 64 0.90 22.10 1.08
CA ILE A 64 2.09 22.77 1.60
C ILE A 64 3.26 21.78 1.68
N ALA A 65 3.02 20.62 2.28
CA ALA A 65 4.01 19.55 2.39
C ALA A 65 3.97 18.62 1.18
N ALA A 66 5.11 17.99 0.88
CA ALA A 66 5.19 16.91 -0.09
C ALA A 66 4.44 15.67 0.42
N ASP A 67 3.55 15.15 -0.42
CA ASP A 67 2.87 13.89 -0.17
C ASP A 67 3.84 12.71 -0.30
N VAL A 68 3.75 11.77 0.64
CA VAL A 68 4.53 10.53 0.60
C VAL A 68 3.64 9.41 0.07
N VAL A 69 3.92 8.96 -1.15
CA VAL A 69 3.20 7.85 -1.80
C VAL A 69 3.96 6.55 -1.61
N TYR A 70 3.25 5.49 -1.18
CA TYR A 70 3.82 4.15 -1.04
C TYR A 70 2.79 3.06 -1.31
N THR A 71 3.26 1.87 -1.71
CA THR A 71 2.40 0.68 -1.88
C THR A 71 2.07 0.08 -0.52
N GLY A 72 0.88 0.38 -0.02
CA GLY A 72 0.43 -0.06 1.31
C GLY A 72 -0.23 -1.44 1.37
N HIS A 73 -0.66 -1.98 0.23
CA HIS A 73 -1.43 -3.21 0.17
C HIS A 73 -0.92 -4.11 -0.94
N TRP A 74 -0.87 -5.41 -0.66
CA TRP A 74 -0.41 -6.44 -1.58
C TRP A 74 -1.44 -7.56 -1.60
N LEU A 75 -1.81 -7.98 -2.81
CA LEU A 75 -2.58 -9.21 -2.98
C LEU A 75 -1.59 -10.36 -3.19
N VAL A 76 -1.58 -11.29 -2.25
CA VAL A 76 -0.64 -12.42 -2.25
C VAL A 76 -1.41 -13.72 -2.39
N CYS A 77 -1.00 -14.57 -3.32
CA CYS A 77 -1.54 -15.91 -3.49
C CYS A 77 -0.41 -16.95 -3.64
N PRO A 78 -0.60 -18.19 -3.17
CA PRO A 78 0.36 -19.26 -3.41
C PRO A 78 0.55 -19.50 -4.90
N ARG A 79 1.81 -19.59 -5.36
CA ARG A 79 2.14 -19.76 -6.78
C ARG A 79 1.42 -20.94 -7.43
N ALA A 80 1.22 -22.04 -6.71
CA ALA A 80 0.51 -23.23 -7.18
C ALA A 80 -0.98 -22.97 -7.47
N LYS A 81 -1.61 -21.99 -6.79
CA LYS A 81 -3.04 -21.70 -6.90
C LYS A 81 -3.35 -20.47 -7.74
N ARG A 82 -2.34 -19.76 -8.27
CA ARG A 82 -2.50 -18.47 -8.96
C ARG A 82 -3.47 -18.49 -10.15
N TYR A 83 -3.69 -19.65 -10.78
CA TYR A 83 -4.64 -19.83 -11.89
C TYR A 83 -5.88 -20.65 -11.51
N SER A 84 -6.10 -20.89 -10.22
CA SER A 84 -7.33 -21.53 -9.77
C SER A 84 -8.53 -20.64 -10.10
N ARG A 85 -9.64 -21.25 -10.52
CA ARG A 85 -10.86 -20.52 -10.88
C ARG A 85 -11.31 -19.53 -9.80
N PRO A 86 -11.29 -19.84 -8.49
CA PRO A 86 -11.67 -18.87 -7.46
C PRO A 86 -10.75 -17.64 -7.42
N ILE A 87 -9.44 -17.82 -7.54
CA ILE A 87 -8.47 -16.70 -7.55
C ILE A 87 -8.68 -15.83 -8.78
N VAL A 88 -8.87 -16.47 -9.94
CA VAL A 88 -9.13 -15.77 -11.21
C VAL A 88 -10.39 -14.91 -11.12
N LEU A 89 -11.49 -15.47 -10.60
CA LEU A 89 -12.75 -14.76 -10.44
C LEU A 89 -12.63 -13.61 -9.44
N PHE A 90 -11.95 -13.83 -8.31
CA PHE A 90 -11.73 -12.78 -7.32
C PHE A 90 -10.87 -11.64 -7.86
N LEU A 91 -9.79 -11.95 -8.58
CA LEU A 91 -8.93 -10.96 -9.23
C LEU A 91 -9.71 -10.12 -10.24
N ALA A 92 -10.47 -10.78 -11.12
CA ALA A 92 -11.30 -10.09 -12.11
C ALA A 92 -12.36 -9.19 -11.46
N TRP A 93 -13.01 -9.67 -10.39
CA TRP A 93 -13.93 -8.86 -9.60
C TRP A 93 -13.23 -7.66 -8.97
N LEU A 94 -12.08 -7.86 -8.31
CA LEU A 94 -11.35 -6.82 -7.60
C LEU A 94 -10.86 -5.73 -8.57
N ALA A 95 -10.38 -6.11 -9.74
CA ALA A 95 -9.94 -5.19 -10.77
C ALA A 95 -11.07 -4.30 -11.30
N ARG A 96 -12.26 -4.88 -11.48
CA ARG A 96 -13.47 -4.14 -11.83
C ARG A 96 -13.85 -3.13 -10.74
N GLU A 97 -13.82 -3.53 -9.46
CA GLU A 97 -14.10 -2.61 -8.33
C GLU A 97 -13.05 -1.49 -8.20
N LEU A 98 -11.80 -1.77 -8.55
CA LEU A 98 -10.70 -0.80 -8.50
C LEU A 98 -10.55 0.02 -9.80
N GLY A 99 -11.28 -0.32 -10.86
CA GLY A 99 -11.15 0.33 -12.17
C GLY A 99 -9.77 0.16 -12.82
N ILE A 100 -9.07 -0.94 -12.53
CA ILE A 100 -7.73 -1.22 -13.06
C ILE A 100 -7.75 -2.40 -14.01
N ASP A 101 -6.88 -2.40 -15.01
CA ASP A 101 -6.64 -3.56 -15.87
C ASP A 101 -5.49 -4.41 -15.29
N ILE A 102 -5.70 -5.72 -15.19
CA ILE A 102 -4.72 -6.72 -14.71
C ILE A 102 -4.20 -7.61 -15.85
N GLY A 103 -4.45 -7.22 -17.10
CA GLY A 103 -4.35 -7.97 -18.35
C GLY A 103 -3.12 -8.85 -18.59
N ASP A 104 -2.00 -8.68 -17.89
CA ASP A 104 -0.82 -9.55 -17.99
C ASP A 104 -0.52 -10.41 -16.75
N THR A 105 -1.01 -10.04 -15.56
CA THR A 105 -0.66 -10.74 -14.31
C THR A 105 -1.25 -12.15 -14.27
N MET A 106 -2.35 -12.35 -14.99
CA MET A 106 -3.13 -13.59 -15.02
C MET A 106 -2.81 -14.50 -16.21
N ARG A 107 -1.92 -14.08 -17.12
CA ARG A 107 -1.46 -14.96 -18.20
C ARG A 107 -0.56 -16.06 -17.62
N PRO A 108 -0.78 -17.34 -17.95
CA PRO A 108 0.24 -18.37 -17.78
C PRO A 108 1.51 -17.87 -18.44
N ARG A 109 2.57 -17.63 -17.66
CA ARG A 109 3.90 -17.47 -18.24
C ARG A 109 4.17 -18.80 -18.95
N ALA A 110 4.15 -18.80 -20.28
CA ALA A 110 4.42 -19.99 -21.07
C ALA A 110 5.68 -20.63 -20.48
N ALA A 111 5.61 -21.93 -20.21
CA ALA A 111 6.80 -22.67 -19.82
C ALA A 111 7.84 -22.38 -20.90
N SER A 112 8.92 -21.67 -20.53
CA SER A 112 10.10 -21.57 -21.37
C SER A 112 10.60 -23.01 -21.50
N GLY A 113 10.15 -23.68 -22.56
CA GLY A 113 10.67 -24.96 -22.98
C GLY A 113 12.16 -24.75 -23.23
N HIS A 114 12.98 -25.16 -22.27
CA HIS A 114 14.32 -25.59 -22.61
C HIS A 114 14.13 -26.94 -23.29
N GLU A 115 13.84 -26.91 -24.60
CA GLU A 115 14.25 -28.00 -25.48
C GLU A 115 15.78 -27.99 -25.47
N HIS A 116 16.37 -28.68 -24.49
CA HIS A 116 17.70 -29.24 -24.69
C HIS A 116 17.54 -30.32 -25.74
N VAL A 117 17.67 -29.90 -27.00
CA VAL A 117 17.99 -30.78 -28.12
C VAL A 117 19.22 -31.58 -27.71
N LEU A 118 19.03 -32.87 -27.45
CA LEU A 118 20.10 -33.85 -27.45
C LEU A 118 20.62 -33.92 -28.89
N SER A 119 21.60 -33.08 -29.23
CA SER A 119 22.44 -33.34 -30.39
C SER A 119 23.51 -34.32 -29.95
N SER A 120 23.31 -35.57 -30.32
CA SER A 120 24.32 -36.60 -30.39
C SER A 120 25.50 -36.11 -31.23
N THR A 121 26.73 -36.32 -30.74
CA THR A 121 27.92 -36.44 -31.58
C THR A 121 28.86 -37.40 -30.86
N GLU A 122 29.12 -38.51 -31.55
CA GLU A 122 30.05 -39.62 -31.29
C GLU A 122 29.71 -40.65 -30.21
#